data_AF-A0AA37VEI3-F1
#
_entry.id   AF-A0AA37VEI3-F1
#
_cell.length_a   1.000
_cell.length_b   1.000
_cell.length_c   1.000
_cell.angle_alpha   90.00
_cell.angle_beta   90.00
_cell.angle_gamma   90.00
#
_symmetry.space_group_name_H-M   'P 1'
#
loop_
_entity.id
_entity.type
_entity.pdbx_description
1 polymer ?
#
loop_
_entity_poly.entity_id
_entity_poly.type
_entity_poly.pdbx_seq_one_letter_code
_entity_poly.pdbx_strand_id
1 'polypeptide(L)'
;MKYMNKHWRIPMSNLQLFTEPGGNGGGSGEGNGAGAGEDPGNNSNTTMSFDEFLALEGNQSEFDRRVQKAVNTAVTNAQTKWKTLTDDKVSEAEKLAQMTNEEKANYRAKKAEDALEEMKRQNARSDMAKEARKMLAGENITIPDELVMNLVAEDADGTKAAVEAFSTMYKEAVQNAVKDALKGKPPKAGNGGDKPPMTKEQILEVKNPSERQKLIAENITLFQ
;
A
#
# COMPACT_ATOMS: atom_id res chain seq x y z
N MET A 1 -22.47 40.68 50.88
CA MET A 1 -23.74 40.65 50.13
C MET A 1 -23.79 39.40 49.25
N LYS A 2 -24.85 38.61 49.45
CA LYS A 2 -25.60 37.79 48.48
C LYS A 2 -24.86 36.76 47.58
N TYR A 3 -24.96 35.52 48.04
CA TYR A 3 -25.09 34.28 47.27
C TYR A 3 -25.85 34.45 45.94
N MET A 4 -25.34 33.86 44.87
CA MET A 4 -26.13 33.49 43.68
C MET A 4 -25.76 32.08 43.24
N ASN A 5 -26.53 31.14 43.78
CA ASN A 5 -26.55 29.74 43.46
C ASN A 5 -27.21 29.55 42.07
N LYS A 6 -26.42 29.45 41.00
CA LYS A 6 -26.95 29.20 39.65
C LYS A 6 -27.12 27.70 39.43
N HIS A 7 -28.30 27.20 39.78
CA HIS A 7 -28.78 25.87 39.39
C HIS A 7 -28.89 25.80 37.86
N TRP A 8 -28.00 25.05 37.21
CA TRP A 8 -28.29 24.50 35.88
C TRP A 8 -29.24 23.32 36.08
N ARG A 9 -30.55 23.61 36.01
CA ARG A 9 -31.58 22.59 35.80
C ARG A 9 -31.37 22.05 34.39
N ILE A 10 -30.77 20.87 34.28
CA ILE A 10 -30.83 20.07 33.06
C ILE A 10 -32.32 19.75 32.86
N PRO A 11 -32.99 20.23 31.81
CA PRO A 11 -34.29 19.67 31.48
C PRO A 11 -34.06 18.21 31.10
N MET A 12 -34.64 17.28 31.87
CA MET A 12 -34.88 15.90 31.44
C MET A 12 -35.93 15.95 30.32
N SER A 13 -35.54 16.49 29.17
CA SER A 13 -36.27 16.34 27.92
C SER A 13 -36.10 14.89 27.51
N ASN A 14 -37.22 14.17 27.46
CA ASN A 14 -37.38 12.84 26.93
C ASN A 14 -36.29 12.52 25.90
N LEU A 15 -35.38 11.62 26.27
CA LEU A 15 -34.44 11.01 25.35
C LEU A 15 -35.27 10.11 24.43
N GLN A 16 -35.94 10.73 23.47
CA GLN A 16 -36.46 10.07 22.29
C GLN A 16 -35.24 9.57 21.54
N LEU A 17 -34.85 8.35 21.91
CA LEU A 17 -33.97 7.50 21.15
C LEU A 17 -34.59 7.39 19.76
N PHE A 18 -33.92 7.98 18.77
CA PHE A 18 -34.19 7.72 17.38
C PHE A 18 -33.91 6.23 17.14
N THR A 19 -34.92 5.38 17.35
CA THR A 19 -34.99 4.10 16.67
C THR A 19 -35.27 4.39 15.21
N GLU A 20 -34.18 4.48 14.44
CA GLU A 20 -34.21 4.27 13.00
C GLU A 20 -34.99 2.97 12.68
N PRO A 21 -35.79 2.92 11.59
CA PRO A 21 -36.53 1.74 11.22
C PRO A 21 -35.58 0.77 10.52
N GLY A 22 -34.82 0.00 11.29
CA GLY A 22 -33.85 -0.92 10.74
C GLY A 22 -33.16 -1.74 11.81
N GLY A 23 -33.86 -2.71 12.38
CA GLY A 23 -33.31 -3.53 13.46
C GLY A 23 -33.98 -4.89 13.55
N ASN A 24 -33.55 -5.80 12.67
CA ASN A 24 -33.76 -7.23 12.82
C ASN A 24 -32.95 -7.70 14.04
N GLY A 25 -33.60 -7.87 15.19
CA GLY A 25 -32.99 -8.32 16.43
C GLY A 25 -33.83 -9.43 17.04
N GLY A 26 -33.49 -10.67 16.72
CA GLY A 26 -33.99 -11.85 17.41
C GLY A 26 -33.48 -11.83 18.86
N GLY A 27 -34.40 -11.78 19.81
CA GLY A 27 -34.15 -11.97 21.22
C GLY A 27 -35.06 -13.08 21.73
N SER A 28 -34.54 -14.30 21.81
CA SER A 28 -35.11 -15.38 22.59
C SER A 28 -34.92 -15.05 24.07
N GLY A 29 -36.01 -14.67 24.74
CA GLY A 29 -36.07 -14.53 26.19
C GLY A 29 -37.24 -15.34 26.71
N GLU A 30 -36.95 -16.56 27.17
CA GLU A 30 -37.84 -17.34 28.01
C GLU A 30 -38.16 -16.56 29.28
N GLY A 31 -39.45 -16.21 29.43
CA GLY A 31 -40.02 -15.64 30.64
C GLY A 31 -41.32 -16.36 30.94
N ASN A 32 -41.24 -17.47 31.68
CA ASN A 32 -42.39 -18.10 32.31
C ASN A 32 -43.01 -17.10 33.31
N GLY A 33 -44.13 -16.49 32.94
CA GLY A 33 -44.96 -15.68 33.81
C GLY A 33 -46.38 -16.25 33.84
N ALA A 34 -46.61 -17.19 34.75
CA ALA A 34 -47.95 -17.70 35.06
C ALA A 34 -48.79 -16.56 35.66
N GLY A 35 -49.80 -16.12 34.92
CA GLY A 35 -50.83 -15.19 35.38
C GLY A 35 -52.20 -15.82 35.21
N ALA A 36 -52.72 -16.42 36.28
CA ALA A 36 -54.11 -16.79 36.40
C ALA A 36 -54.95 -15.53 36.64
N GLY A 37 -55.99 -15.31 35.83
CA GLY A 37 -56.95 -14.21 35.95
C GLY A 37 -58.13 -14.46 35.02
N GLU A 38 -59.33 -14.44 35.59
CA GLU A 38 -60.59 -15.00 35.07
C GLU A 38 -61.22 -14.24 33.89
N ASP A 39 -61.98 -14.99 33.08
CA ASP A 39 -62.93 -14.56 32.04
C ASP A 39 -64.15 -13.87 32.66
N PRO A 40 -64.64 -12.77 32.05
CA PRO A 40 -66.03 -12.84 31.59
C PRO A 40 -66.26 -12.07 30.28
N GLY A 41 -66.55 -12.79 29.20
CA GLY A 41 -67.12 -12.19 28.00
C GLY A 41 -67.22 -13.14 26.82
N ASN A 42 -68.34 -13.86 26.74
CA ASN A 42 -68.80 -14.68 25.61
C ASN A 42 -68.74 -13.92 24.27
N ASN A 43 -67.57 -13.92 23.64
CA ASN A 43 -67.44 -13.96 22.20
C ASN A 43 -67.09 -15.41 21.90
N SER A 44 -67.92 -16.10 21.11
CA SER A 44 -67.58 -17.40 20.56
C SER A 44 -66.41 -17.24 19.59
N ASN A 45 -65.23 -16.95 20.13
CA ASN A 45 -63.98 -17.11 19.44
C ASN A 45 -63.73 -18.61 19.47
N THR A 46 -64.31 -19.30 18.49
CA THR A 46 -63.84 -20.63 18.12
C THR A 46 -62.33 -20.50 18.03
N THR A 47 -61.60 -21.13 18.96
CA THR A 47 -60.16 -21.26 18.85
C THR A 47 -59.92 -22.21 17.68
N MET A 48 -60.08 -21.69 16.47
CA MET A 48 -59.87 -22.41 15.23
C MET A 48 -58.39 -22.72 15.14
N SER A 49 -58.06 -23.96 14.77
CA SER A 49 -56.67 -24.30 14.46
C SER A 49 -56.18 -23.49 13.26
N PHE A 50 -54.86 -23.32 13.11
CA PHE A 50 -54.29 -22.62 11.94
C PHE A 50 -54.76 -23.24 10.62
N ASP A 51 -54.88 -24.57 10.58
CA ASP A 51 -55.40 -25.30 9.42
C ASP A 51 -56.87 -24.99 9.14
N GLU A 52 -57.68 -24.86 10.19
CA GLU A 52 -59.10 -24.48 10.07
C GLU A 52 -59.27 -23.01 9.66
N PHE A 53 -58.35 -22.13 10.07
CA PHE A 53 -58.27 -20.74 9.59
C PHE A 53 -57.84 -20.64 8.13
N LEU A 54 -56.90 -21.49 7.68
CA LEU A 54 -56.48 -21.55 6.28
C LEU A 54 -57.56 -22.16 5.37
N ALA A 55 -58.36 -23.10 5.88
CA ALA A 55 -59.47 -23.72 5.16
C ALA A 55 -60.66 -22.78 4.92
N LEU A 56 -60.72 -21.63 5.60
CA LEU A 56 -61.69 -20.57 5.31
C LEU A 56 -61.44 -19.97 3.92
N GLU A 57 -62.53 -19.65 3.22
CA GLU A 57 -62.49 -19.22 1.83
C GLU A 57 -61.56 -18.01 1.62
N GLY A 58 -60.60 -18.15 0.68
CA GLY A 58 -59.64 -17.11 0.33
C GLY A 58 -58.42 -16.96 1.25
N ASN A 59 -58.43 -17.54 2.45
CA ASN A 59 -57.34 -17.39 3.42
C ASN A 59 -56.07 -18.15 3.01
N GLN A 60 -56.20 -19.35 2.44
CA GLN A 60 -55.07 -20.10 1.89
C GLN A 60 -54.36 -19.32 0.77
N SER A 61 -55.12 -18.75 -0.17
CA SER A 61 -54.56 -17.98 -1.29
C SER A 61 -53.89 -16.67 -0.82
N GLU A 62 -54.45 -15.99 0.19
CA GLU A 62 -53.82 -14.81 0.78
C GLU A 62 -52.57 -15.16 1.59
N PHE A 63 -52.56 -16.30 2.28
CA PHE A 63 -51.37 -16.81 2.97
C PHE A 63 -50.25 -17.12 1.96
N ASP A 64 -50.54 -17.89 0.91
CA ASP A 64 -49.58 -18.22 -0.15
C ASP A 64 -49.06 -16.96 -0.85
N ARG A 65 -49.94 -16.00 -1.14
CA ARG A 65 -49.56 -14.70 -1.70
C ARG A 65 -48.61 -13.93 -0.77
N ARG A 66 -48.85 -13.93 0.54
CA ARG A 66 -47.99 -13.26 1.53
C ARG A 66 -46.65 -13.98 1.69
N VAL A 67 -46.66 -15.31 1.72
CA VAL A 67 -45.44 -16.13 1.78
C VAL A 67 -44.61 -15.90 0.51
N GLN A 68 -45.21 -15.98 -0.67
CA GLN A 68 -44.51 -15.74 -1.93
C GLN A 68 -43.94 -14.32 -2.01
N LYS A 69 -44.69 -13.32 -1.53
CA LYS A 69 -44.20 -11.94 -1.45
C LYS A 69 -43.00 -11.82 -0.50
N ALA A 70 -43.07 -12.42 0.68
CA ALA A 70 -41.98 -12.42 1.66
C ALA A 70 -40.73 -13.12 1.10
N VAL A 71 -40.90 -14.28 0.46
CA VAL A 71 -39.82 -15.04 -0.19
C VAL A 71 -39.19 -14.22 -1.31
N ASN A 72 -39.99 -13.65 -2.21
CA ASN A 72 -39.47 -12.82 -3.30
C ASN A 72 -38.70 -11.61 -2.78
N THR A 73 -39.23 -10.91 -1.76
CA THR A 73 -38.53 -9.79 -1.13
C THR A 73 -37.22 -10.23 -0.47
N ALA A 74 -37.21 -11.35 0.25
CA ALA A 74 -35.99 -11.87 0.88
C ALA A 74 -34.93 -12.25 -0.18
N VAL A 75 -35.33 -12.93 -1.26
CA VAL A 75 -34.44 -13.31 -2.36
C VAL A 75 -33.90 -12.08 -3.08
N THR A 76 -34.75 -11.10 -3.41
CA THR A 76 -34.31 -9.85 -4.05
C THR A 76 -33.35 -9.08 -3.15
N ASN A 77 -33.62 -8.97 -1.86
CA ASN A 77 -32.73 -8.29 -0.91
C ASN A 77 -31.38 -9.00 -0.80
N ALA A 78 -31.39 -10.34 -0.72
CA ALA A 78 -30.17 -11.15 -0.70
C ALA A 78 -29.37 -11.00 -2.00
N GLN A 79 -30.04 -11.01 -3.15
CA GLN A 79 -29.40 -10.82 -4.45
C GLN A 79 -28.78 -9.43 -4.58
N THR A 80 -29.47 -8.38 -4.14
CA THR A 80 -28.93 -7.01 -4.10
C THR A 80 -27.73 -6.93 -3.17
N LYS A 81 -27.81 -7.45 -1.93
CA LYS A 81 -26.69 -7.46 -0.99
C LYS A 81 -25.48 -8.21 -1.57
N TRP A 82 -25.71 -9.38 -2.17
CA TRP A 82 -24.64 -10.17 -2.79
C TRP A 82 -23.99 -9.43 -3.95
N LYS A 83 -24.80 -8.84 -4.85
CA LYS A 83 -24.31 -8.06 -5.99
C LYS A 83 -23.49 -6.85 -5.52
N THR A 84 -23.96 -6.11 -4.52
CA THR A 84 -23.24 -4.94 -3.99
C THR A 84 -21.93 -5.32 -3.30
N LEU A 85 -21.89 -6.44 -2.58
CA LEU A 85 -20.68 -6.91 -1.91
C LEU A 85 -19.64 -7.49 -2.88
N THR A 86 -20.07 -8.16 -3.94
CA THR A 86 -19.17 -8.81 -4.91
C THR A 86 -18.76 -7.94 -6.11
N ASP A 87 -19.44 -6.82 -6.34
CA ASP A 87 -19.09 -5.92 -7.44
C ASP A 87 -17.91 -5.01 -7.02
N ASP A 88 -16.82 -5.10 -7.76
CA ASP A 88 -15.60 -4.32 -7.52
C ASP A 88 -15.75 -2.83 -7.86
N LYS A 89 -16.79 -2.47 -8.61
CA LYS A 89 -17.07 -1.07 -8.99
C LYS A 89 -17.89 -0.31 -7.95
N VAL A 90 -18.43 -1.02 -6.97
CA VAL A 90 -19.21 -0.43 -5.88
C VAL A 90 -18.27 0.17 -4.84
N SER A 91 -18.58 1.38 -4.39
CA SER A 91 -17.75 2.11 -3.43
C SER A 91 -17.70 1.43 -2.05
N GLU A 92 -16.62 1.69 -1.28
CA GLU A 92 -16.49 1.20 0.11
C GLU A 92 -17.70 1.65 0.96
N ALA A 93 -18.23 2.86 0.73
CA ALA A 93 -19.39 3.38 1.44
C ALA A 93 -20.68 2.59 1.17
N GLU A 94 -20.91 2.18 -0.08
CA GLU A 94 -22.08 1.38 -0.46
C GLU A 94 -21.95 -0.07 0.05
N LYS A 95 -20.74 -0.64 0.01
CA LYS A 95 -20.46 -1.94 0.64
C LYS A 95 -20.71 -1.88 2.14
N LEU A 96 -20.26 -0.82 2.81
CA LEU A 96 -20.53 -0.58 4.22
C LEU A 96 -22.02 -0.38 4.49
N ALA A 97 -22.78 0.31 3.63
CA ALA A 97 -24.22 0.52 3.82
C ALA A 97 -25.02 -0.80 3.86
N GLN A 98 -24.60 -1.82 3.09
CA GLN A 98 -25.23 -3.14 3.07
C GLN A 98 -24.78 -4.07 4.21
N MET A 99 -23.76 -3.68 4.98
CA MET A 99 -23.28 -4.45 6.14
C MET A 99 -24.13 -4.21 7.38
N THR A 100 -24.29 -5.24 8.20
CA THR A 100 -24.88 -5.13 9.55
C THR A 100 -23.98 -4.31 10.47
N ASN A 101 -24.51 -3.89 11.63
CA ASN A 101 -23.71 -3.13 12.60
C ASN A 101 -22.49 -3.93 13.11
N GLU A 102 -22.65 -5.24 13.27
CA GLU A 102 -21.55 -6.14 13.65
C GLU A 102 -20.52 -6.29 12.53
N GLU A 103 -20.96 -6.48 11.28
CA GLU A 103 -20.08 -6.53 10.10
C GLU A 103 -19.27 -5.22 9.93
N LYS A 104 -19.90 -4.06 10.16
CA LYS A 104 -19.23 -2.75 10.16
C LYS A 104 -18.20 -2.62 11.29
N ALA A 105 -18.53 -3.11 12.48
CA ALA A 105 -17.61 -3.09 13.62
C ALA A 105 -16.38 -3.97 13.35
N ASN A 106 -16.59 -5.18 12.83
CA ASN A 106 -15.51 -6.09 12.44
C ASN A 106 -14.66 -5.52 11.30
N TYR A 107 -15.28 -4.86 10.31
CA TYR A 107 -14.55 -4.19 9.24
C TYR A 107 -13.62 -3.08 9.77
N ARG A 108 -14.12 -2.25 10.69
CA ARG A 108 -13.30 -1.19 11.31
C ARG A 108 -12.20 -1.76 12.18
N ALA A 109 -12.48 -2.82 12.95
CA ALA A 109 -11.50 -3.52 13.76
C ALA A 109 -10.40 -4.10 12.88
N LYS A 110 -10.76 -4.84 11.82
CA LYS A 110 -9.81 -5.39 10.85
C LYS A 110 -8.96 -4.31 10.20
N LYS A 111 -9.57 -3.21 9.73
CA LYS A 111 -8.84 -2.09 9.13
C LYS A 111 -7.84 -1.46 10.11
N ALA A 112 -8.20 -1.38 11.40
CA ALA A 112 -7.31 -0.90 12.44
C ALA A 112 -6.19 -1.90 12.76
N GLU A 113 -6.48 -3.20 12.78
CA GLU A 113 -5.50 -4.27 12.94
C GLU A 113 -4.49 -4.29 11.79
N ASP A 114 -4.96 -4.25 10.54
CA ASP A 114 -4.13 -4.20 9.33
C ASP A 114 -3.21 -2.96 9.35
N ALA A 115 -3.74 -1.80 9.73
CA ALA A 115 -2.95 -0.58 9.86
C ALA A 115 -1.90 -0.68 10.98
N LEU A 116 -2.24 -1.34 12.10
CA LEU A 116 -1.33 -1.55 13.22
C LEU A 116 -0.22 -2.54 12.84
N GLU A 117 -0.54 -3.60 12.11
CA GLU A 117 0.43 -4.56 11.57
C GLU A 117 1.36 -3.89 10.55
N GLU A 118 0.83 -3.08 9.64
CA GLU A 118 1.63 -2.30 8.70
C GLU A 118 2.63 -1.40 9.43
N MET A 119 2.17 -0.66 10.43
CA MET A 119 3.03 0.22 11.22
C MET A 119 4.10 -0.56 11.98
N LYS A 120 3.76 -1.73 12.53
CA LYS A 120 4.75 -2.62 13.16
C LYS A 120 5.78 -3.11 12.16
N ARG A 121 5.35 -3.52 10.96
CA ARG A 121 6.24 -3.96 9.88
C ARG A 121 7.16 -2.83 9.41
N GLN A 122 6.63 -1.62 9.28
CA GLN A 122 7.42 -0.44 8.90
C GLN A 122 8.46 -0.10 9.97
N ASN A 123 8.10 -0.17 11.25
CA ASN A 123 9.04 0.06 12.36
C ASN A 123 10.15 -1.00 12.36
N ALA A 124 9.80 -2.29 12.22
CA ALA A 124 10.79 -3.36 12.14
C ALA A 124 11.75 -3.17 10.95
N ARG A 125 11.23 -2.82 9.76
CA ARG A 125 12.06 -2.46 8.60
C ARG A 125 12.96 -1.25 8.85
N SER A 126 12.44 -0.22 9.53
CA SER A 126 13.23 0.97 9.87
C SER A 126 14.39 0.63 10.80
N ASP A 127 14.16 -0.22 11.80
CA ASP A 127 15.21 -0.65 12.72
C ASP A 127 16.25 -1.54 12.04
N MET A 128 15.83 -2.47 11.18
CA MET A 128 16.76 -3.23 10.34
C MET A 128 17.55 -2.33 9.38
N ALA A 129 16.93 -1.29 8.80
CA ALA A 129 17.63 -0.32 7.97
C ALA A 129 18.69 0.46 8.76
N LYS A 130 18.43 0.80 10.03
CA LYS A 130 19.44 1.43 10.89
C LYS A 130 20.63 0.51 11.12
N GLU A 131 20.40 -0.77 11.38
CA GLU A 131 21.49 -1.75 11.54
C GLU A 131 22.26 -1.97 10.22
N ALA A 132 21.55 -2.11 9.10
CA ALA A 132 22.16 -2.19 7.76
C ALA A 132 23.05 -0.96 7.48
N ARG A 133 22.58 0.24 7.84
CA ARG A 133 23.37 1.48 7.71
C ARG A 133 24.65 1.44 8.56
N LYS A 134 24.57 0.94 9.79
CA LYS A 134 25.75 0.81 10.67
C LYS A 134 26.76 -0.18 10.08
N MET A 135 26.30 -1.31 9.55
CA MET A 135 27.16 -2.30 8.89
C MET A 135 27.86 -1.70 7.67
N LEU A 136 27.12 -1.01 6.79
CA LEU A 136 27.68 -0.31 5.63
C LEU A 136 28.70 0.76 6.04
N ALA A 137 28.40 1.54 7.07
CA ALA A 137 29.31 2.56 7.59
C ALA A 137 30.61 1.94 8.14
N GLY A 138 30.53 0.76 8.76
CA GLY A 138 31.70 -0.04 9.18
C GLY A 138 32.58 -0.46 8.01
N GLU A 139 32.00 -0.67 6.83
CA GLU A 139 32.70 -0.98 5.58
C GLU A 139 33.17 0.27 4.81
N ASN A 140 33.07 1.47 5.42
CA ASN A 140 33.32 2.78 4.81
C ASN A 140 32.41 3.12 3.61
N ILE A 141 31.20 2.56 3.59
CA ILE A 141 30.20 2.79 2.53
C ILE A 141 29.08 3.67 3.11
N THR A 142 28.83 4.80 2.46
CA THR A 142 27.71 5.70 2.81
C THR A 142 26.79 5.83 1.60
N ILE A 143 25.54 5.41 1.76
CA ILE A 143 24.51 5.47 0.71
C ILE A 143 23.22 6.11 1.24
N PRO A 144 22.37 6.69 0.37
CA PRO A 144 21.07 7.23 0.75
C PRO A 144 20.14 6.20 1.38
N ASP A 145 19.25 6.66 2.25
CA ASP A 145 18.28 5.84 2.98
C ASP A 145 17.40 4.99 2.07
N GLU A 146 17.01 5.51 0.91
CA GLU A 146 16.23 4.77 -0.09
C GLU A 146 16.96 3.49 -0.55
N LEU A 147 18.28 3.56 -0.73
CA LEU A 147 19.08 2.38 -1.10
C LEU A 147 19.27 1.44 0.08
N VAL A 148 19.39 1.96 1.30
CA VAL A 148 19.47 1.12 2.51
C VAL A 148 18.17 0.33 2.71
N MET A 149 17.01 0.97 2.51
CA MET A 149 15.70 0.31 2.64
C MET A 149 15.53 -0.84 1.64
N ASN A 150 16.12 -0.74 0.45
CA ASN A 150 16.10 -1.80 -0.54
C ASN A 150 17.00 -3.00 -0.17
N LEU A 151 17.93 -2.83 0.76
CA LEU A 151 18.80 -3.90 1.28
C LEU A 151 18.17 -4.63 2.49
N VAL A 152 17.07 -4.12 3.04
CA VAL A 152 16.38 -4.74 4.18
C VAL A 152 15.52 -5.90 3.70
N ALA A 153 15.86 -7.11 4.15
CA ALA A 153 15.10 -8.33 3.88
C ALA A 153 13.94 -8.52 4.88
N GLU A 154 13.23 -9.64 4.77
CA GLU A 154 12.17 -10.01 5.71
C GLU A 154 12.71 -10.31 7.12
N ASP A 155 13.96 -10.80 7.21
CA ASP A 155 14.64 -11.13 8.45
C ASP A 155 16.01 -10.46 8.58
N ALA A 156 16.59 -10.58 9.78
CA ALA A 156 17.87 -9.98 10.11
C ALA A 156 19.04 -10.63 9.35
N ASP A 157 19.00 -11.96 9.18
CA ASP A 157 20.07 -12.71 8.50
C ASP A 157 20.12 -12.39 7.00
N GLY A 158 18.97 -12.29 6.35
CA GLY A 158 18.84 -11.85 4.96
C GLY A 158 19.29 -10.40 4.77
N THR A 159 18.95 -9.50 5.71
CA THR A 159 19.42 -8.10 5.67
C THR A 159 20.94 -8.03 5.77
N LYS A 160 21.55 -8.81 6.67
CA LYS A 160 23.00 -8.90 6.80
C LYS A 160 23.66 -9.44 5.53
N ALA A 161 23.14 -10.54 4.98
CA ALA A 161 23.66 -11.14 3.75
C ALA A 161 23.57 -10.17 2.56
N ALA A 162 22.46 -9.44 2.44
CA ALA A 162 22.27 -8.43 1.40
C ALA A 162 23.27 -7.27 1.53
N VAL A 163 23.51 -6.80 2.76
CA VAL A 163 24.49 -5.74 3.05
C VAL A 163 25.92 -6.19 2.74
N GLU A 164 26.30 -7.41 3.11
CA GLU A 164 27.64 -7.97 2.84
C GLU A 164 27.87 -8.15 1.32
N ALA A 165 26.89 -8.69 0.61
CA ALA A 165 26.93 -8.85 -0.84
C ALA A 165 27.04 -7.49 -1.54
N PHE A 166 26.21 -6.52 -1.15
CA PHE A 166 26.27 -5.16 -1.68
C PHE A 166 27.62 -4.50 -1.41
N SER A 167 28.16 -4.64 -0.21
CA SER A 167 29.44 -4.03 0.18
C SER A 167 30.59 -4.54 -0.68
N THR A 168 30.60 -5.85 -0.95
CA THR A 168 31.60 -6.50 -1.81
C THR A 168 31.50 -5.96 -3.24
N MET A 169 30.32 -6.02 -3.84
CA MET A 169 30.08 -5.54 -5.20
C MET A 169 30.39 -4.05 -5.36
N TYR A 170 30.04 -3.23 -4.37
CA TYR A 170 30.31 -1.80 -4.39
C TYR A 170 31.81 -1.51 -4.41
N LYS A 171 32.59 -2.16 -3.53
CA LYS A 171 34.04 -1.99 -3.48
C LYS A 171 34.71 -2.44 -4.78
N GLU A 172 34.28 -3.55 -5.36
CA GLU A 172 34.78 -4.02 -6.66
C GLU A 172 34.48 -3.04 -7.78
N ALA A 173 33.23 -2.55 -7.87
CA ALA A 173 32.82 -1.58 -8.88
C ALA A 173 33.60 -0.26 -8.74
N VAL A 174 33.77 0.24 -7.52
CA VAL A 174 34.57 1.45 -7.25
C VAL A 174 36.03 1.23 -7.61
N GLN A 175 36.63 0.09 -7.24
CA GLN A 175 38.01 -0.22 -7.60
C GLN A 175 38.20 -0.29 -9.12
N ASN A 176 37.26 -0.91 -9.84
CA ASN A 176 37.31 -0.98 -11.30
C ASN A 176 37.17 0.41 -11.93
N ALA A 177 36.22 1.23 -11.46
CA ALA A 177 36.07 2.61 -11.91
C ALA A 177 37.32 3.47 -11.63
N VAL A 178 37.96 3.29 -10.48
CA VAL A 178 39.22 3.97 -10.13
C VAL A 178 40.36 3.49 -11.02
N LYS A 179 40.49 2.18 -11.26
CA LYS A 179 41.49 1.63 -12.20
C LYS A 179 41.29 2.21 -13.60
N ASP A 180 40.05 2.28 -14.08
CA ASP A 180 39.73 2.82 -15.40
C ASP A 180 40.01 4.33 -15.48
N ALA A 181 39.71 5.10 -14.43
CA ALA A 181 40.08 6.50 -14.34
C ALA A 181 41.61 6.71 -14.30
N LEU A 182 42.35 5.84 -13.61
CA LEU A 182 43.81 5.89 -13.48
C LEU A 182 44.57 5.39 -14.71
N LYS A 183 43.96 4.55 -15.57
CA LYS A 183 44.54 4.17 -16.87
C LYS A 183 44.88 5.40 -17.73
N GLY A 184 44.32 6.57 -17.41
CA GLY A 184 44.62 7.83 -18.06
C GLY A 184 44.04 7.90 -19.46
N LYS A 185 43.89 9.11 -20.00
CA LYS A 185 43.67 9.23 -21.44
C LYS A 185 44.97 8.76 -22.12
N PRO A 186 44.90 7.93 -23.17
CA PRO A 186 46.10 7.56 -23.92
C PRO A 186 46.86 8.84 -24.26
N PRO A 187 48.19 8.87 -24.12
CA PRO A 187 48.96 10.05 -24.47
C PRO A 187 48.50 10.48 -25.85
N LYS A 188 48.03 11.73 -25.96
CA LYS A 188 47.71 12.32 -27.25
C LYS A 188 48.96 12.10 -28.07
N ALA A 189 48.88 11.23 -29.09
CA ALA A 189 50.02 10.93 -29.93
C ALA A 189 50.62 12.27 -30.27
N GLY A 190 51.77 12.58 -29.66
CA GLY A 190 52.47 13.81 -29.97
C GLY A 190 52.70 13.71 -31.47
N ASN A 191 52.45 14.81 -32.19
CA ASN A 191 52.93 14.99 -33.55
C ASN A 191 54.48 14.90 -33.57
N GLY A 192 55.02 13.73 -33.28
CA GLY A 192 56.42 13.33 -33.34
C GLY A 192 56.69 12.47 -34.57
N GLY A 193 55.88 12.64 -35.62
CA GLY A 193 56.01 11.92 -36.89
C GLY A 193 55.64 12.77 -38.11
N ASP A 194 54.77 13.77 -37.96
CA ASP A 194 54.37 14.63 -39.09
C ASP A 194 55.08 15.99 -39.07
N LYS A 195 56.43 15.98 -39.15
CA LYS A 195 57.02 17.07 -39.94
C LYS A 195 56.84 16.64 -41.39
N PRO A 196 56.14 17.42 -42.24
CA PRO A 196 56.13 17.12 -43.66
C PRO A 196 57.58 16.95 -44.13
N PRO A 197 57.89 15.96 -44.99
CA PRO A 197 59.25 15.77 -45.48
C PRO A 197 59.74 17.11 -46.04
N MET A 198 60.86 17.60 -45.47
CA MET A 198 61.41 18.90 -45.84
C MET A 198 61.72 18.87 -47.33
N THR A 199 61.24 19.84 -48.11
CA THR A 199 61.53 19.86 -49.55
C THR A 199 62.94 20.38 -49.83
N LYS A 200 63.47 20.10 -51.02
CA LYS A 200 64.80 20.56 -51.44
C LYS A 200 64.94 22.08 -51.31
N GLU A 201 63.89 22.82 -51.63
CA GLU A 201 63.81 24.28 -51.57
C GLU A 201 63.86 24.77 -50.13
N GLN A 202 63.10 24.13 -49.24
CA GLN A 202 63.07 24.47 -47.81
C GLN A 202 64.42 24.23 -47.13
N ILE A 203 65.17 23.22 -47.57
CA ILE A 203 66.54 22.97 -47.09
C ILE A 203 67.50 24.04 -47.62
N LEU A 204 67.37 24.47 -48.88
CA LEU A 204 68.24 25.50 -49.48
C LEU A 204 67.98 26.91 -48.92
N GLU A 205 66.74 27.22 -48.52
CA GLU A 205 66.32 28.48 -47.88
C GLU A 205 66.91 28.65 -46.46
N VAL A 206 67.44 27.59 -45.84
CA VAL A 206 68.05 27.67 -44.52
C VAL A 206 69.25 28.61 -44.56
N LYS A 207 69.12 29.76 -43.88
CA LYS A 207 70.11 30.86 -43.88
C LYS A 207 71.47 30.43 -43.32
N ASN A 208 71.47 29.53 -42.34
CA ASN A 208 72.69 29.04 -41.72
C ASN A 208 73.35 27.96 -42.60
N PRO A 209 74.57 28.19 -43.12
CA PRO A 209 75.21 27.28 -44.06
C PRO A 209 75.55 25.90 -43.45
N SER A 210 75.92 25.85 -42.17
CA SER A 210 76.28 24.59 -41.50
C SER A 210 75.05 23.72 -41.24
N GLU A 211 73.94 24.34 -40.85
CA GLU A 211 72.67 23.64 -40.67
C GLU A 211 72.10 23.18 -42.01
N ARG A 212 72.21 24.01 -43.05
CA ARG A 212 71.83 23.64 -44.42
C ARG A 212 72.60 22.41 -44.89
N GLN A 213 73.93 22.39 -44.75
CA GLN A 213 74.75 21.24 -45.15
C GLN A 213 74.39 19.97 -44.38
N LYS A 214 74.11 20.09 -43.08
CA LYS A 214 73.66 18.96 -42.26
C LYS A 214 72.32 18.40 -42.76
N LEU A 215 71.36 19.28 -43.05
CA LEU A 215 70.06 18.89 -43.58
C LEU A 215 70.13 18.29 -45.00
N ILE A 216 71.05 18.76 -45.84
CA ILE A 216 71.35 18.15 -47.14
C ILE A 216 71.91 16.74 -46.96
N ALA A 217 72.84 16.53 -46.01
CA ALA A 217 73.42 15.22 -45.74
C ALA A 217 72.39 14.23 -45.17
N GLU A 218 71.52 14.70 -44.28
CA GLU A 218 70.44 13.90 -43.68
C GLU A 218 69.32 13.59 -44.67
N ASN A 219 69.10 14.44 -45.68
CA ASN A 219 68.08 14.27 -46.72
C ASN A 219 68.70 14.16 -48.13
N ILE A 220 69.81 13.44 -48.24
CA ILE A 220 70.62 13.37 -49.47
C ILE A 220 69.82 12.90 -50.70
N THR A 221 68.79 12.08 -50.49
CA THR A 221 67.89 11.58 -51.53
C THR A 221 67.12 12.69 -52.25
N LEU A 222 66.98 13.88 -51.65
CA LEU A 222 66.37 15.05 -52.27
C LEU A 222 67.35 15.86 -53.14
N PHE A 223 68.64 15.51 -53.09
CA PHE A 223 69.74 16.22 -53.76
C PHE A 223 70.54 15.35 -54.76
N GLN A 224 70.05 14.14 -55.03
CA GLN A 224 70.57 13.29 -56.12
C GLN A 224 70.12 13.79 -57.51
#